data_AF-A0A2V8LIV8-F1
#
_entry.id   AF-A0A2V8LIV8-F1
#
_cell.length_a   1.000
_cell.length_b   1.000
_cell.length_c   1.000
_cell.angle_alpha   90.00
_cell.angle_beta   90.00
_cell.angle_gamma   90.00
#
_symmetry.space_group_name_H-M   'P 1'
#
loop_
_entity.id
_entity.type
_entity.pdbx_description
1 polymer ?
#
loop_
_entity_poly.entity_id
_entity_poly.type
_entity_poly.pdbx_seq_one_letter_code
_entity_poly.pdbx_strand_id
1 'polypeptide(L)'
;NKELVAGSTLYIPVFARGALFEVGDGHVAQGDGEVDQTAIETSLRGRIQLTVRKGMKLTWPRAQTPTDFITMAADPDLTAATTTAIQEMIDYLAGSRGLTKHQAYQLVSVAGNVAVTQLVDKPNVGVHVKMPKSIFKSQ
;
A
#
# COMPACT_ATOMS: atom_id res chain seq x y z
N ASN A 1 4.83 0.61 -7.16
CA ASN A 1 4.16 -0.51 -6.44
C ASN A 1 3.38 -1.35 -7.44
N LYS A 2 3.89 -2.53 -7.78
CA LYS A 2 3.34 -3.38 -8.84
C LYS A 2 1.94 -3.96 -8.56
N GLU A 3 1.45 -3.87 -7.32
CA GLU A 3 0.14 -4.38 -6.91
C GLU A 3 -1.01 -3.41 -7.25
N LEU A 4 -0.70 -2.17 -7.65
CA LEU A 4 -1.68 -1.16 -8.04
C LEU A 4 -2.08 -1.32 -9.51
N VAL A 5 -2.89 -2.35 -9.77
CA VAL A 5 -3.35 -2.73 -11.11
C VAL A 5 -4.87 -2.55 -11.26
N ALA A 6 -5.41 -2.84 -12.44
CA ALA A 6 -6.86 -2.90 -12.64
C ALA A 6 -7.53 -3.84 -11.62
N GLY A 7 -8.58 -3.35 -10.95
CA GLY A 7 -9.26 -4.06 -9.87
C GLY A 7 -8.74 -3.73 -8.46
N SER A 8 -7.60 -3.03 -8.35
CA SER A 8 -7.13 -2.51 -7.07
C SER A 8 -7.87 -1.23 -6.68
N THR A 9 -8.05 -1.02 -5.37
CA THR A 9 -8.54 0.23 -4.78
C THR A 9 -7.44 0.86 -3.95
N LEU A 10 -7.05 2.09 -4.27
CA LEU A 10 -6.11 2.89 -3.50
C LEU A 10 -6.86 3.94 -2.66
N TYR A 11 -6.55 3.99 -1.37
CA TYR A 11 -7.04 4.97 -0.42
C TYR A 11 -5.91 5.94 -0.11
N ILE A 12 -6.13 7.22 -0.38
CA ILE A 12 -5.15 8.29 -0.20
C ILE A 12 -5.71 9.30 0.81
N PRO A 13 -4.93 9.74 1.82
CA PRO A 13 -5.35 10.81 2.71
C PRO A 13 -5.58 12.13 1.95
N VAL A 14 -6.68 12.83 2.27
CA VAL A 14 -7.01 14.12 1.66
C VAL A 14 -6.47 15.24 2.53
N PHE A 15 -5.37 15.85 2.10
CA PHE A 15 -4.74 16.98 2.81
C PHE A 15 -5.15 18.36 2.28
N ALA A 16 -5.70 18.44 1.07
CA ALA A 16 -6.13 19.68 0.44
C ALA A 16 -7.60 19.62 -0.04
N ARG A 17 -8.26 20.78 -0.10
CA ARG A 17 -9.63 20.89 -0.62
C ARG A 17 -9.69 20.38 -2.07
N GLY A 18 -10.64 19.50 -2.35
CA GLY A 18 -10.81 18.90 -3.67
C GLY A 18 -9.88 17.72 -3.96
N ALA A 19 -9.02 17.32 -3.00
CA ALA A 19 -8.01 16.27 -3.10
C ALA A 19 -6.91 16.48 -4.15
N LEU A 20 -7.18 17.21 -5.24
CA LEU A 20 -6.23 17.51 -6.32
C LEU A 20 -5.58 16.24 -6.87
N PHE A 21 -6.43 15.25 -7.21
CA PHE A 21 -5.96 13.95 -7.67
C PHE A 21 -5.22 14.06 -9.01
N GLU A 22 -4.02 13.50 -9.05
CA GLU A 22 -3.17 13.37 -10.24
C GLU A 22 -2.62 11.94 -10.31
N VAL A 23 -2.36 11.45 -11.52
CA VAL A 23 -1.81 10.12 -11.77
C VAL A 23 -1.02 10.09 -13.09
N GLY A 24 0.05 9.32 -13.12
CA GLY A 24 0.94 9.14 -14.28
C GLY A 24 1.78 7.88 -14.09
N ASP A 25 2.96 7.83 -14.74
CA ASP A 25 3.97 6.79 -14.55
C ASP A 25 3.43 5.37 -14.83
N GLY A 26 3.01 5.15 -16.08
CA GLY A 26 2.44 3.87 -16.49
C GLY A 26 3.51 2.83 -16.76
N HIS A 27 3.40 1.65 -16.15
CA HIS A 27 4.33 0.54 -16.37
C HIS A 27 3.64 -0.66 -17.02
N VAL A 28 4.23 -1.23 -18.07
CA VAL A 28 3.80 -2.53 -18.63
C VAL A 28 4.18 -3.67 -17.71
N ALA A 29 5.37 -3.59 -17.11
CA ALA A 29 5.87 -4.55 -16.13
C ALA A 29 6.90 -3.89 -15.22
N GLN A 30 6.86 -4.21 -13.92
CA GLN A 30 7.77 -3.73 -12.88
C GLN A 30 7.97 -4.85 -11.85
N GLY A 31 9.22 -5.06 -11.42
CA GLY A 31 9.56 -5.95 -10.31
C GLY A 31 9.48 -5.25 -8.95
N ASP A 32 9.50 -6.02 -7.86
CA ASP A 32 9.67 -5.43 -6.53
C ASP A 32 11.08 -4.82 -6.43
N GLY A 33 11.16 -3.56 -6.01
CA GLY A 33 12.41 -2.84 -5.83
C GLY A 33 12.82 -1.92 -6.99
N GLU A 34 12.27 -2.11 -8.19
CA GLU A 34 12.58 -1.26 -9.37
C GLU A 34 14.09 -0.98 -9.52
N VAL A 35 14.89 -2.04 -9.47
CA VAL A 35 16.31 -1.96 -9.06
C VAL A 35 17.23 -1.21 -10.03
N ASP A 36 16.80 -1.02 -11.26
CA ASP A 36 17.52 -0.31 -12.33
C ASP A 36 16.91 1.05 -12.67
N GLN A 37 16.20 1.66 -11.71
CA GLN A 37 15.57 2.98 -11.78
C GLN A 37 14.28 3.05 -12.59
N THR A 38 14.03 2.10 -13.49
CA THR A 38 12.90 2.16 -14.41
C THR A 38 12.15 0.85 -14.47
N ALA A 39 10.92 0.92 -14.94
CA ALA A 39 10.14 -0.23 -15.36
C ALA A 39 10.13 -0.33 -16.90
N ILE A 40 9.26 -1.20 -17.44
CA ILE A 40 8.87 -1.06 -18.85
C ILE A 40 7.89 0.11 -18.96
N GLU A 41 8.43 1.31 -19.15
CA GLU A 41 7.68 2.57 -19.19
C GLU A 41 6.70 2.67 -20.37
N THR A 42 5.51 3.23 -20.11
CA THR A 42 4.48 3.43 -21.13
C THR A 42 3.51 4.56 -20.79
N SER A 43 2.75 5.01 -21.80
CA SER A 43 1.66 5.96 -21.59
C SER A 43 0.53 5.34 -20.77
N LEU A 44 0.14 6.00 -19.67
CA LEU A 44 -0.96 5.54 -18.83
C LEU A 44 -2.31 5.84 -19.48
N ARG A 45 -3.10 4.80 -19.75
CA ARG A 45 -4.51 4.92 -20.13
C ARG A 45 -5.36 4.00 -19.26
N GLY A 46 -6.22 4.58 -18.41
CA GLY A 46 -7.07 3.83 -17.50
C GLY A 46 -8.38 4.53 -17.19
N ARG A 47 -9.36 3.78 -16.67
CA ARG A 47 -10.59 4.33 -16.09
C ARG A 47 -10.48 4.27 -14.57
N ILE A 48 -10.55 5.42 -13.92
CA ILE A 48 -10.44 5.52 -12.46
C ILE A 48 -11.77 6.05 -11.91
N GLN A 49 -12.28 5.41 -10.88
CA GLN A 49 -13.44 5.90 -10.12
C GLN A 49 -12.96 6.56 -8.84
N LEU A 50 -13.30 7.84 -8.66
CA LEU A 50 -12.98 8.58 -7.45
C LEU A 50 -14.19 8.60 -6.52
N THR A 51 -13.99 8.17 -5.28
CA THR A 51 -15.03 8.20 -4.23
C THR A 51 -14.49 8.87 -2.98
N VAL A 52 -15.21 9.87 -2.47
CA VAL A 52 -14.85 10.52 -1.21
C VAL A 52 -15.35 9.66 -0.03
N ARG A 53 -14.44 9.16 0.79
CA ARG A 53 -14.76 8.41 2.01
C ARG A 53 -14.69 9.35 3.23
N LYS A 54 -15.85 9.71 3.78
CA LYS A 54 -15.93 10.42 5.06
C LYS A 54 -15.78 9.41 6.21
N GLY A 55 -15.26 9.88 7.36
CA GLY A 55 -15.07 9.04 8.54
C GLY A 55 -13.91 8.04 8.46
N MET A 56 -13.04 8.15 7.45
CA MET A 56 -11.80 7.39 7.35
C MET A 56 -10.62 8.33 7.52
N LYS A 57 -9.85 8.14 8.60
CA LYS A 57 -8.59 8.85 8.82
C LYS A 57 -7.45 7.93 8.40
N LEU A 58 -6.56 8.43 7.54
CA LEU A 58 -5.35 7.76 7.09
C LEU A 58 -4.15 8.65 7.35
N THR A 59 -3.04 8.05 7.76
CA THR A 59 -1.73 8.69 7.83
C THR A 59 -0.97 8.39 6.54
N TRP A 60 -0.93 7.12 6.16
CA TRP A 60 -0.31 6.63 4.93
C TRP A 60 -1.34 6.14 3.92
N PRO A 61 -0.99 6.08 2.61
CA PRO A 61 -1.80 5.38 1.64
C PRO A 61 -2.01 3.91 2.02
N ARG A 62 -3.19 3.40 1.69
CA ARG A 62 -3.53 1.97 1.84
C ARG A 62 -4.14 1.50 0.54
N ALA A 63 -3.85 0.28 0.12
CA ALA A 63 -4.49 -0.31 -1.05
C ALA A 63 -5.18 -1.62 -0.71
N GLN A 64 -6.02 -2.08 -1.63
CA GLN A 64 -6.59 -3.41 -1.61
C GLN A 64 -6.63 -3.95 -3.03
N THR A 65 -6.17 -5.18 -3.22
CA THR A 65 -6.43 -5.97 -4.42
C THR A 65 -7.65 -6.87 -4.16
N PRO A 66 -8.12 -7.67 -5.13
CA PRO A 66 -9.11 -8.70 -4.84
C PRO A 66 -8.68 -9.70 -3.75
N THR A 67 -7.37 -9.92 -3.59
CA THR A 67 -6.80 -10.97 -2.73
C THR A 67 -6.14 -10.45 -1.46
N ASP A 68 -5.71 -9.19 -1.40
CA ASP A 68 -4.85 -8.69 -0.33
C ASP A 68 -5.30 -7.31 0.20
N PHE A 69 -5.10 -7.10 1.49
CA PHE A 69 -4.94 -5.75 2.05
C PHE A 69 -3.50 -5.32 1.92
N ILE A 70 -3.25 -4.06 1.58
CA ILE A 70 -1.90 -3.54 1.37
C ILE A 70 -1.72 -2.25 2.16
N THR A 71 -0.73 -2.21 3.05
CA THR A 71 -0.22 -0.97 3.65
C THR A 71 1.15 -0.66 3.09
N MET A 72 1.54 0.61 3.11
CA MET A 72 2.82 1.04 2.54
C MET A 72 3.36 2.25 3.28
N ALA A 73 4.67 2.41 3.21
CA ALA A 73 5.37 3.58 3.69
C ALA A 73 6.61 3.83 2.83
N ALA A 74 7.11 5.06 2.90
CA ALA A 74 8.36 5.44 2.27
C ALA A 74 9.19 6.28 3.24
N ASP A 75 10.51 6.11 3.21
CA ASP A 75 11.44 6.81 4.09
C ASP A 75 12.85 6.75 3.46
N PRO A 76 13.78 7.68 3.75
CA PRO A 76 15.17 7.54 3.31
C PRO A 76 15.87 6.28 3.84
N ASP A 77 15.43 5.76 5.00
CA ASP A 77 15.93 4.52 5.56
C ASP A 77 14.96 3.35 5.30
N LEU A 78 15.48 2.27 4.69
CA LEU A 78 14.68 1.09 4.36
C LEU A 78 14.05 0.43 5.60
N THR A 79 14.76 0.46 6.73
CA THR A 79 14.28 -0.15 7.98
C THR A 79 13.15 0.67 8.58
N ALA A 80 13.24 2.00 8.52
CA ALA A 80 12.19 2.92 8.94
C ALA A 80 10.94 2.80 8.05
N ALA A 81 11.11 2.74 6.72
CA ALA A 81 10.00 2.47 5.79
C ALA A 81 9.33 1.11 6.10
N THR A 82 10.13 0.07 6.32
CA THR A 82 9.64 -1.27 6.66
C THR A 82 8.84 -1.27 7.96
N THR A 83 9.41 -0.68 9.01
CA THR A 83 8.78 -0.58 10.34
C THR A 83 7.44 0.14 10.25
N THR A 84 7.41 1.27 9.52
CA THR A 84 6.17 2.04 9.33
C THR A 84 5.12 1.25 8.55
N ALA A 85 5.49 0.58 7.45
CA ALA A 85 4.55 -0.20 6.65
C ALA A 85 3.91 -1.36 7.44
N ILE A 86 4.71 -2.02 8.29
CA ILE A 86 4.25 -3.07 9.22
C ILE A 86 3.32 -2.46 10.27
N GLN A 87 3.70 -1.35 10.90
CA GLN A 87 2.90 -0.69 11.92
C GLN A 87 1.52 -0.26 11.38
N GLU A 88 1.48 0.26 10.16
CA GLU A 88 0.23 0.59 9.47
C GLU A 88 -0.67 -0.63 9.25
N MET A 89 -0.10 -1.82 8.98
CA MET A 89 -0.89 -3.06 8.85
C MET A 89 -1.43 -3.50 10.22
N ILE A 90 -0.60 -3.44 11.26
CA ILE A 90 -1.00 -3.78 12.63
C ILE A 90 -2.18 -2.90 13.06
N ASP A 91 -2.05 -1.58 12.87
CA ASP A 91 -3.09 -0.62 13.24
C ASP A 91 -4.35 -0.79 12.39
N TYR A 92 -4.20 -1.10 11.10
CA TYR A 92 -5.34 -1.44 10.26
C TYR A 92 -6.13 -2.63 10.79
N LEU A 93 -5.44 -3.74 11.07
CA LEU A 93 -6.07 -4.97 11.54
C LEU A 93 -6.68 -4.77 12.93
N ALA A 94 -5.99 -4.07 13.83
CA ALA A 94 -6.54 -3.76 15.14
C ALA A 94 -7.80 -2.90 15.05
N GLY A 95 -7.81 -1.88 14.18
CA GLY A 95 -8.95 -0.97 14.02
C GLY A 95 -10.12 -1.51 13.19
N SER A 96 -9.93 -2.56 12.39
CA SER A 96 -10.96 -3.04 11.46
C SER A 96 -11.37 -4.50 11.63
N ARG A 97 -10.60 -5.31 12.37
CA ARG A 97 -10.83 -6.76 12.50
C ARG A 97 -11.04 -7.24 13.93
N GLY A 98 -11.19 -6.31 14.89
CA GLY A 98 -11.43 -6.64 16.29
C GLY A 98 -10.25 -7.36 16.96
N LEU A 99 -9.05 -7.25 16.39
CA LEU A 99 -7.83 -7.79 16.96
C LEU A 99 -7.24 -6.79 17.96
N THR A 100 -6.62 -7.28 19.03
CA THR A 100 -5.69 -6.45 19.79
C THR A 100 -4.45 -6.15 18.95
N LYS A 101 -3.71 -5.08 19.27
CA LYS A 101 -2.45 -4.77 18.57
C LYS A 101 -1.45 -5.94 18.64
N HIS A 102 -1.39 -6.65 19.77
CA HIS A 102 -0.50 -7.82 19.90
C HIS A 102 -0.92 -8.97 18.99
N GLN A 103 -2.21 -9.28 18.91
CA GLN A 103 -2.72 -10.31 17.99
C GLN A 103 -2.49 -9.92 16.53
N ALA A 104 -2.73 -8.65 16.17
CA ALA A 104 -2.45 -8.13 14.85
C ALA A 104 -0.95 -8.24 14.51
N TYR A 105 -0.06 -7.89 15.44
CA TYR A 105 1.38 -8.02 15.25
C TYR A 105 1.82 -9.47 15.02
N GLN A 106 1.34 -10.40 15.83
CA GLN A 106 1.58 -11.84 15.65
C GLN A 106 1.07 -12.32 14.28
N LEU A 107 -0.13 -11.90 13.88
CA LEU A 107 -0.71 -12.27 12.60
C LEU A 107 0.08 -11.72 11.42
N VAL A 108 0.51 -10.45 11.48
CA VAL A 108 1.36 -9.83 10.45
C VAL A 108 2.67 -10.57 10.31
N SER A 109 3.27 -11.02 11.41
CA SER A 109 4.53 -11.79 11.40
C SER A 109 4.41 -13.13 10.68
N VAL A 110 3.28 -13.85 10.84
CA VAL A 110 3.13 -15.21 10.29
C VAL A 110 2.42 -15.28 8.93
N ALA A 111 1.62 -14.28 8.59
CA ALA A 111 0.79 -14.29 7.36
C ALA A 111 1.00 -13.06 6.48
N GLY A 112 1.65 -12.00 6.97
CA GLY A 112 1.97 -10.81 6.20
C GLY A 112 3.20 -11.02 5.34
N ASN A 113 3.16 -10.51 4.11
CA ASN A 113 4.29 -10.52 3.19
C ASN A 113 4.82 -9.09 3.06
N VAL A 114 6.05 -8.86 3.51
CA VAL A 114 6.74 -7.57 3.33
C VAL A 114 7.48 -7.60 2.00
N ALA A 115 7.29 -6.57 1.18
CA ALA A 115 7.97 -6.43 -0.10
C ALA A 115 8.47 -5.00 -0.29
N VAL A 116 9.65 -4.87 -0.90
CA VAL A 116 10.21 -3.57 -1.25
C VAL A 116 9.48 -3.06 -2.49
N THR A 117 8.87 -1.89 -2.38
CA THR A 117 8.16 -1.25 -3.48
C THR A 117 9.13 -0.75 -4.54
N GLN A 118 10.12 0.05 -4.11
CA GLN A 118 11.16 0.64 -4.96
C GLN A 118 12.37 1.05 -4.08
N LEU A 119 13.58 1.05 -4.64
CA LEU A 119 14.84 1.43 -3.95
C LEU A 119 15.50 2.70 -4.52
N VAL A 120 14.89 3.26 -5.56
CA VAL A 120 15.55 4.10 -6.55
C VAL A 120 15.10 5.57 -6.53
N ASP A 121 13.97 5.89 -5.89
CA ASP A 121 13.41 7.26 -5.86
C ASP A 121 14.00 8.11 -4.74
N LYS A 122 15.24 8.56 -4.92
CA LYS A 122 15.92 9.35 -3.90
C LYS A 122 15.14 10.63 -3.54
N PRO A 123 15.04 10.98 -2.23
CA PRO A 123 15.79 10.37 -1.13
C PRO A 123 15.15 9.10 -0.56
N ASN A 124 13.92 8.75 -0.94
CA ASN A 124 13.14 7.73 -0.25
C ASN A 124 13.24 6.35 -0.92
N VAL A 125 13.10 5.32 -0.09
CA VAL A 125 12.78 3.96 -0.52
C VAL A 125 11.42 3.58 0.04
N GLY A 126 10.77 2.62 -0.60
CA GLY A 126 9.37 2.32 -0.39
C GLY A 126 9.21 0.86 -0.03
N VAL A 127 8.34 0.58 0.93
CA VAL A 127 8.02 -0.78 1.38
C VAL A 127 6.51 -0.91 1.50
N HIS A 128 5.99 -2.08 1.16
CA HIS A 128 4.59 -2.41 1.37
C HIS A 128 4.43 -3.77 2.03
N VAL A 129 3.34 -3.92 2.78
CA VAL A 129 2.94 -5.18 3.43
C VAL A 129 1.65 -5.66 2.78
N LYS A 130 1.66 -6.89 2.27
CA LYS A 130 0.48 -7.59 1.75
C LYS A 130 -0.06 -8.54 2.81
N MET A 131 -1.34 -8.43 3.13
CA MET A 131 -2.03 -9.29 4.06
C MET A 131 -3.16 -10.03 3.32
N PRO A 132 -3.08 -11.36 3.14
CA PRO A 132 -4.07 -12.11 2.38
C PRO A 132 -5.46 -11.99 3.01
N LYS A 133 -6.46 -11.69 2.19
CA LYS A 133 -7.87 -11.59 2.62
C LYS A 133 -8.44 -12.96 2.99
N SER A 134 -7.94 -14.03 2.39
CA SER A 134 -8.43 -15.41 2.54
C SER A 134 -8.27 -15.99 3.95
N ILE A 135 -7.37 -15.44 4.77
CA ILE A 135 -7.18 -15.91 6.16
C ILE A 135 -8.27 -15.37 7.10
N PHE A 136 -9.05 -14.38 6.66
CA PHE A 136 -10.18 -13.86 7.39
C PHE A 136 -11.46 -14.53 6.90
N LYS A 137 -12.37 -14.87 7.81
CA LYS A 137 -13.70 -15.32 7.42
C LYS A 137 -14.39 -14.21 6.62
N SER A 138 -15.11 -14.57 5.56
CA SER A 138 -16.00 -13.67 4.85
C SER A 138 -16.97 -13.04 5.85
N GLN A 139 -16.96 -11.71 5.92
CA GLN A 139 -17.97 -10.94 6.66
C GLN A 139 -19.22 -10.77 5.81
#